data_AF-A0A919GPD5-F1
#
_entry.id   AF-A0A919GPD5-F1
#
_cell.length_a   1.000
_cell.length_b   1.000
_cell.length_c   1.000
_cell.angle_alpha   90.00
_cell.angle_beta   90.00
_cell.angle_gamma   90.00
#
_symmetry.space_group_name_H-M   'P 1'
#
loop_
_entity.id
_entity.type
_entity.pdbx_description
1 polymer ?
#
loop_
_entity_poly.entity_id
_entity_poly.type
_entity_poly.pdbx_seq_one_letter_code
_entity_poly.pdbx_strand_id
1 'polypeptide(L)'
;MTAYIIGTGVRISHSDFGGRASYGYDAVDDDDSSADDGNGHGTHVAGTVAGTTYGVAKAGDIVAVRVLDDDGSGTTAGVVAGIDWVTDNAQFPAVASVARRQRRLHPRRDRQQLHRGRHHLRRRGGTRTKAVRPGTPPPEAHGDLVGSLSTVIPAW
;
A
#
# COMPACT_ATOMS: atom_id res chain seq x y z
N MET A 1 -7.23 -13.86 -12.93
CA MET A 1 -6.72 -12.53 -12.51
C MET A 1 -6.64 -12.58 -11.02
N THR A 2 -5.47 -12.30 -10.46
CA THR A 2 -5.24 -12.40 -9.02
C THR A 2 -4.89 -11.04 -8.46
N ALA A 3 -5.62 -10.61 -7.43
CA ALA A 3 -5.37 -9.37 -6.70
C ALA A 3 -4.55 -9.69 -5.44
N TYR A 4 -3.34 -9.15 -5.38
CA TYR A 4 -2.47 -9.23 -4.21
C TYR A 4 -2.72 -8.02 -3.32
N ILE A 5 -3.22 -8.27 -2.11
CA ILE A 5 -3.62 -7.23 -1.15
C ILE A 5 -2.50 -7.06 -0.13
N ILE A 6 -1.70 -6.02 -0.32
CA ILE A 6 -0.57 -5.67 0.54
C ILE A 6 -1.08 -4.70 1.62
N GLY A 7 -1.27 -5.20 2.84
CA GLY A 7 -1.89 -4.41 3.91
C GLY A 7 -1.90 -5.13 5.26
N THR A 8 -3.01 -5.05 5.97
CA THR A 8 -3.18 -5.65 7.32
C THR A 8 -3.54 -7.13 7.29
N GLY A 9 -3.46 -7.78 6.13
CA GLY A 9 -4.00 -9.12 5.89
C GLY A 9 -5.39 -9.09 5.25
N VAL A 10 -5.99 -10.26 5.04
CA VAL A 10 -7.38 -10.41 4.57
C VAL A 10 -8.06 -11.53 5.34
N ARG A 11 -9.27 -11.28 5.86
CA ARG A 11 -10.12 -12.33 6.42
C ARG A 11 -10.68 -13.22 5.30
N ILE A 12 -9.91 -14.23 4.88
CA ILE A 12 -10.24 -15.06 3.72
C ILE A 12 -11.57 -15.82 3.84
N SER A 13 -12.02 -16.06 5.08
CA SER A 13 -13.30 -16.69 5.39
C SER A 13 -14.52 -15.78 5.19
N HIS A 14 -14.33 -14.51 4.82
CA HIS A 14 -15.44 -13.58 4.57
C HIS A 14 -16.33 -14.11 3.42
N SER A 15 -17.64 -14.21 3.67
CA SER A 15 -18.60 -14.79 2.71
C SER A 15 -18.57 -14.13 1.33
N ASP A 16 -18.35 -12.81 1.28
CA ASP A 16 -18.23 -12.04 0.03
C ASP A 16 -17.06 -12.46 -0.88
N PHE A 17 -16.11 -13.26 -0.40
CA PHE A 17 -15.03 -13.82 -1.22
C PHE A 17 -15.39 -15.19 -1.81
N GLY A 18 -16.32 -15.93 -1.20
CA GLY A 18 -16.80 -17.21 -1.74
C GLY A 18 -15.69 -18.25 -1.94
N GLY A 19 -14.67 -18.25 -1.09
CA GLY A 19 -13.53 -19.18 -1.17
C GLY A 19 -12.43 -18.79 -2.17
N ARG A 20 -12.52 -17.61 -2.81
CA ARG A 20 -11.50 -17.10 -3.76
C ARG A 20 -10.34 -16.37 -3.10
N ALA A 21 -10.33 -16.30 -1.77
CA ALA A 21 -9.28 -15.63 -1.01
C ALA A 21 -8.38 -16.66 -0.33
N SER A 22 -7.07 -16.46 -0.39
CA SER A 22 -6.06 -17.30 0.27
C SER A 22 -4.97 -16.46 0.94
N TYR A 23 -4.25 -17.05 1.89
CA TYR A 23 -3.06 -16.44 2.45
C TYR A 23 -1.87 -16.57 1.50
N GLY A 24 -0.97 -15.58 1.55
CA GLY A 24 0.27 -15.54 0.79
C GLY A 24 1.48 -15.40 1.71
N TYR A 25 1.65 -14.21 2.29
CA TYR A 25 2.83 -13.86 3.09
C TYR A 25 2.45 -12.99 4.30
N ASP A 26 3.12 -13.18 5.44
CA ASP A 26 3.03 -12.31 6.61
C ASP A 26 4.41 -11.83 7.09
N ALA A 27 4.71 -10.56 6.82
CA ALA A 27 5.92 -9.88 7.25
C ALA A 27 5.88 -9.35 8.71
N VAL A 28 4.72 -9.41 9.36
CA VAL A 28 4.52 -8.91 10.74
C VAL A 28 4.95 -9.99 11.73
N ASP A 29 4.47 -11.22 11.51
CA ASP A 29 4.76 -12.36 12.36
C ASP A 29 5.92 -13.24 11.81
N ASP A 30 6.47 -12.87 10.64
CA ASP A 30 7.56 -13.57 9.93
C ASP A 30 7.21 -15.03 9.62
N ASP A 31 5.97 -15.27 9.18
CA ASP A 31 5.51 -16.58 8.75
C ASP A 31 4.58 -16.52 7.52
N ASP A 32 4.45 -17.65 6.81
CA ASP A 32 3.60 -17.76 5.62
C ASP A 32 2.29 -18.48 5.92
N SER A 33 2.03 -18.79 7.19
CA SER A 33 0.95 -19.68 7.61
C SER A 33 -0.40 -18.97 7.69
N SER A 34 -0.38 -17.69 8.07
CA SER A 34 -1.59 -16.90 8.30
C SER A 34 -1.37 -15.42 8.07
N ALA A 35 -1.89 -14.89 6.96
CA ALA A 35 -1.97 -13.46 6.70
C ALA A 35 -3.38 -12.91 7.00
N ASP A 36 -3.93 -13.31 8.15
CA ASP A 36 -5.30 -12.93 8.57
C ASP A 36 -5.40 -11.46 8.98
N ASP A 37 -6.59 -10.88 8.84
CA ASP A 37 -6.79 -9.45 9.08
C ASP A 37 -7.36 -9.16 10.47
N GLY A 38 -6.49 -8.71 11.39
CA GLY A 38 -6.90 -8.23 12.72
C GLY A 38 -7.38 -6.77 12.74
N ASN A 39 -7.11 -5.98 11.69
CA ASN A 39 -7.50 -4.56 11.64
C ASN A 39 -8.84 -4.32 10.92
N GLY A 40 -9.09 -5.06 9.84
CA GLY A 40 -10.24 -4.91 8.94
C GLY A 40 -9.97 -4.05 7.70
N HIS A 41 -8.87 -3.29 7.67
CA HIS A 41 -8.53 -2.42 6.54
C HIS A 41 -8.26 -3.24 5.27
N GLY A 42 -7.44 -4.28 5.35
CA GLY A 42 -7.09 -5.11 4.20
C GLY A 42 -8.29 -5.87 3.64
N THR A 43 -9.17 -6.40 4.50
CA THR A 43 -10.43 -7.04 4.10
C THR A 43 -11.36 -6.07 3.37
N HIS A 44 -11.46 -4.81 3.84
CA HIS A 44 -12.25 -3.78 3.18
C HIS A 44 -11.72 -3.45 1.77
N VAL A 45 -10.39 -3.32 1.64
CA VAL A 45 -9.74 -3.11 0.33
C VAL A 45 -10.00 -4.32 -0.59
N ALA A 46 -9.79 -5.54 -0.08
CA ALA A 46 -10.03 -6.77 -0.84
C ALA A 46 -11.48 -6.88 -1.34
N GLY A 47 -12.46 -6.52 -0.50
CA GLY A 47 -13.88 -6.46 -0.87
C GLY A 47 -14.17 -5.46 -1.99
N THR A 48 -13.52 -4.30 -1.99
CA THR A 48 -13.65 -3.29 -3.05
C THR A 48 -13.01 -3.76 -4.36
N VAL A 49 -11.91 -4.52 -4.27
CA VAL A 49 -11.21 -5.02 -5.46
C VAL A 49 -11.97 -6.20 -6.08
N ALA A 50 -12.29 -7.23 -5.31
CA ALA A 50 -12.77 -8.51 -5.84
C ALA A 50 -13.90 -9.19 -5.04
N GLY A 51 -14.53 -8.48 -4.10
CA GLY A 51 -15.74 -8.96 -3.41
C GLY A 51 -16.91 -9.21 -4.37
N THR A 52 -17.76 -10.20 -4.10
CA THR A 52 -18.92 -10.49 -4.96
C THR A 52 -19.92 -9.35 -5.01
N THR A 53 -20.10 -8.63 -3.90
CA THR A 53 -21.11 -7.58 -3.75
C THR A 53 -20.57 -6.24 -4.26
N TYR A 54 -19.43 -5.79 -3.74
CA TYR A 54 -18.88 -4.44 -3.97
C TYR A 54 -17.63 -4.42 -4.86
N GLY A 55 -17.11 -5.58 -5.24
CA GLY A 55 -15.87 -5.69 -6.00
C GLY A 55 -16.00 -5.20 -7.43
N VAL A 56 -14.93 -4.58 -7.93
CA VAL A 56 -14.78 -4.26 -9.36
C VAL A 56 -14.55 -5.55 -10.17
N ALA A 57 -13.67 -6.45 -9.69
CA ALA A 57 -13.33 -7.73 -10.30
C ALA A 57 -14.00 -8.90 -9.54
N LYS A 58 -15.33 -9.00 -9.62
CA LYS A 58 -16.17 -9.94 -8.83
C LYS A 58 -15.81 -11.43 -8.95
N ALA A 59 -15.05 -11.82 -9.97
CA ALA A 59 -14.59 -13.20 -10.18
C ALA A 59 -13.06 -13.35 -10.00
N GLY A 60 -12.36 -12.31 -9.58
CA GLY A 60 -10.91 -12.36 -9.35
C GLY A 60 -10.55 -13.11 -8.08
N ASP A 61 -9.38 -13.74 -8.06
CA ASP A 61 -8.83 -14.36 -6.87
C ASP A 61 -8.13 -13.30 -6.00
N ILE A 62 -8.04 -13.54 -4.70
CA ILE A 62 -7.43 -12.64 -3.72
C ILE A 62 -6.31 -13.38 -2.99
N VAL A 63 -5.13 -12.77 -2.94
CA VAL A 63 -4.01 -13.27 -2.12
C VAL A 63 -3.66 -12.21 -1.08
N ALA A 64 -3.69 -12.61 0.19
CA ALA A 64 -3.35 -11.74 1.32
C ALA A 64 -1.83 -11.64 1.51
N VAL A 65 -1.33 -10.41 1.59
CA VAL A 65 0.08 -10.11 1.88
C VAL A 65 0.10 -9.14 3.06
N ARG A 66 0.24 -9.68 4.27
CA ARG A 66 0.21 -8.93 5.52
C ARG A 66 1.59 -8.31 5.76
N VAL A 67 1.62 -6.99 5.83
CA VAL A 67 2.82 -6.17 6.04
C VAL A 67 2.58 -5.07 7.08
N LEU A 68 1.36 -5.04 7.62
CA LEU A 68 0.93 -4.15 8.69
C LEU A 68 0.24 -4.99 9.78
N ASP A 69 0.50 -4.65 11.03
CA ASP A 69 -0.10 -5.27 12.22
C ASP A 69 -1.58 -4.88 12.40
N ASP A 70 -2.16 -5.35 13.51
CA ASP A 70 -3.57 -5.16 13.85
C ASP A 70 -3.93 -3.70 14.17
N ASP A 71 -2.94 -2.85 14.45
CA ASP A 71 -3.12 -1.40 14.59
C ASP A 71 -2.94 -0.65 13.24
N GLY A 72 -2.59 -1.38 12.18
CA GLY A 72 -2.32 -0.83 10.85
C GLY A 72 -0.94 -0.21 10.71
N SER A 73 0.00 -0.59 11.57
CA SER A 73 1.39 -0.12 11.60
C SER A 73 2.35 -1.18 11.02
N GLY A 74 3.48 -0.75 10.47
CA GLY A 74 4.46 -1.68 9.94
C GLY A 74 5.74 -1.00 9.50
N THR A 75 6.79 -1.78 9.29
CA THR A 75 8.11 -1.26 8.95
C THR A 75 8.23 -0.99 7.44
N THR A 76 9.17 -0.14 7.04
CA THR A 76 9.50 -0.01 5.60
C THR A 76 10.05 -1.32 5.06
N ALA A 77 10.91 -2.01 5.83
CA ALA A 77 11.48 -3.30 5.47
C ALA A 77 10.40 -4.37 5.21
N GLY A 78 9.40 -4.50 6.10
CA GLY A 78 8.31 -5.48 5.93
C GLY A 78 7.46 -5.22 4.69
N VAL A 79 7.22 -3.95 4.32
CA VAL A 79 6.51 -3.63 3.07
C VAL A 79 7.34 -3.95 1.84
N VAL A 80 8.65 -3.70 1.87
CA VAL A 80 9.55 -4.12 0.78
C VAL A 80 9.54 -5.63 0.64
N ALA A 81 9.67 -6.38 1.75
CA ALA A 81 9.60 -7.83 1.76
C ALA A 81 8.28 -8.36 1.16
N GLY A 82 7.14 -7.76 1.49
CA GLY A 82 5.86 -8.14 0.87
C GLY A 82 5.78 -7.83 -0.63
N ILE A 83 6.37 -6.73 -1.09
CA ILE A 83 6.44 -6.42 -2.53
C ILE A 83 7.35 -7.41 -3.26
N ASP A 84 8.50 -7.75 -2.68
CA ASP A 84 9.44 -8.72 -3.23
C ASP A 84 8.78 -10.10 -3.32
N TRP A 85 8.09 -10.53 -2.25
CA TRP A 85 7.34 -11.79 -2.25
C TRP A 85 6.29 -11.84 -3.36
N VAL A 86 5.52 -10.76 -3.57
CA VAL A 86 4.55 -10.71 -4.68
C VAL A 86 5.25 -10.79 -6.02
N THR A 87 6.39 -10.13 -6.20
CA THR A 87 7.14 -10.16 -7.46
C THR A 87 7.60 -11.58 -7.79
N ASP A 88 8.02 -12.34 -6.79
CA ASP A 88 8.51 -13.71 -6.97
C ASP A 88 7.39 -14.76 -7.13
N ASN A 89 6.19 -14.48 -6.61
CA ASN A 89 5.07 -15.44 -6.55
C ASN A 89 3.87 -15.05 -7.44
N ALA A 90 3.91 -13.91 -8.11
CA ALA A 90 2.80 -13.42 -8.91
C ALA A 90 2.47 -14.37 -10.08
N GLN A 91 1.22 -14.84 -10.13
CA GLN A 91 0.68 -15.50 -11.31
C GLN A 91 -0.06 -14.46 -12.16
N PHE A 92 0.41 -14.26 -13.39
CA PHE A 92 -0.14 -13.23 -14.27
C PHE A 92 -1.46 -13.66 -14.90
N PRO A 93 -2.40 -12.71 -15.13
CA PRO A 93 -2.33 -11.28 -14.83
C PRO A 93 -2.57 -10.95 -13.34
N ALA A 94 -1.80 -9.99 -12.80
CA ALA A 94 -1.75 -9.63 -11.38
C ALA A 94 -1.79 -8.11 -11.12
N VAL A 95 -2.45 -7.70 -10.03
CA VAL A 95 -2.49 -6.32 -9.52
C VAL A 95 -2.16 -6.34 -8.04
N ALA A 96 -1.25 -5.47 -7.60
CA ALA A 96 -0.95 -5.25 -6.20
C ALA A 96 -1.62 -3.97 -5.69
N SER A 97 -2.22 -4.01 -4.50
CA SER A 97 -2.79 -2.84 -3.82
C SER A 97 -2.11 -2.64 -2.47
N VAL A 98 -1.53 -1.46 -2.26
CA VAL A 98 -0.84 -1.10 -0.99
C VAL A 98 -1.65 -0.05 -0.25
N ALA A 99 -1.91 -0.27 1.04
CA ALA A 99 -2.56 0.73 1.87
C ALA A 99 -2.02 0.76 3.30
N ARG A 100 -1.71 1.97 3.80
CA ARG A 100 -1.26 2.24 5.18
C ARG A 100 -2.18 3.29 5.83
N ARG A 101 -2.40 3.20 7.15
CA ARG A 101 -2.99 4.32 7.89
C ARG A 101 -1.97 5.46 8.00
N GLN A 102 -2.42 6.69 7.77
CA GLN A 102 -1.71 7.88 8.22
C GLN A 102 -2.31 8.41 9.52
N ARG A 103 -1.46 8.68 10.50
CA ARG A 103 -1.86 9.43 11.71
C ARG A 103 -2.20 10.86 11.26
N ARG A 104 -3.46 11.28 11.37
CA ARG A 104 -3.82 12.70 11.16
C ARG A 104 -3.09 13.57 12.18
N LEU A 105 -2.04 14.26 11.79
CA LEU A 105 -1.55 15.41 12.54
C LEU A 105 -2.54 16.55 12.31
N HIS A 106 -3.15 17.05 13.37
CA HIS A 106 -4.05 18.21 13.33
C HIS A 106 -3.18 19.48 13.28
N PRO A 107 -3.17 20.28 12.20
CA PRO A 107 -2.31 21.45 12.12
C PRO A 107 -2.99 22.66 12.76
N ARG A 108 -3.14 22.65 14.09
CA ARG A 108 -3.54 23.82 14.89
C ARG A 108 -2.96 23.72 16.30
N ARG A 109 -1.67 24.05 16.46
CA ARG A 109 -1.08 24.70 17.65
C ARG A 109 0.42 24.90 17.41
N ASP A 110 0.74 25.81 16.50
CA ASP A 110 2.01 26.55 16.52
C ASP A 110 1.74 27.90 15.85
N ARG A 111 1.08 28.77 16.62
CA ARG A 111 0.88 30.17 16.25
C ARG A 111 1.26 31.05 17.43
N GLN A 112 2.52 30.94 17.85
CA GLN A 112 3.19 31.96 18.64
C GLN A 112 4.69 31.87 18.39
N GLN A 113 5.12 32.39 17.24
CA GLN A 113 6.41 33.04 16.98
C GLN A 113 6.56 33.07 15.46
N LEU A 114 6.30 34.22 14.85
CA LEU A 114 6.86 34.69 13.57
C LEU A 114 6.18 36.03 13.25
N HIS A 115 6.54 37.06 14.03
CA HIS A 115 6.47 38.43 13.54
C HIS A 115 7.88 38.80 13.03
N ARG A 116 7.92 39.44 11.85
CA ARG A 116 9.06 39.86 11.01
C ARG A 116 9.44 38.77 9.99
N GLY A 117 9.36 38.95 8.68
CA GLY A 117 9.00 40.09 7.84
C GLY A 117 9.43 39.82 6.40
N ARG A 118 8.58 40.21 5.44
CA ARG A 118 8.86 40.66 4.06
C ARG A 118 9.33 39.68 2.96
N HIS A 119 8.40 39.48 2.02
CA HIS A 119 8.51 39.60 0.54
C HIS A 119 9.74 39.05 -0.22
N HIS A 120 9.51 38.10 -1.13
CA HIS A 120 9.65 38.34 -2.58
C HIS A 120 9.11 37.16 -3.41
N LEU A 121 8.15 37.46 -4.29
CA LEU A 121 7.60 36.58 -5.32
C LEU A 121 8.46 36.70 -6.59
N ARG A 122 8.94 35.58 -7.14
CA ARG A 122 9.46 35.56 -8.53
C ARG A 122 9.17 34.22 -9.20
N ARG A 123 8.30 34.24 -10.23
CA ARG A 123 8.12 33.16 -11.22
C ARG A 123 9.27 33.16 -12.23
N ARG A 124 9.78 31.98 -12.60
CA ARG A 124 10.20 31.64 -13.98
C ARG A 124 10.36 30.11 -14.12
N GLY A 125 9.93 29.58 -15.27
CA GLY A 125 9.81 28.14 -15.54
C GLY A 125 11.05 27.47 -16.13
N GLY A 126 10.87 26.25 -16.64
CA GLY A 126 11.83 25.54 -17.49
C GLY A 126 11.90 24.03 -17.24
N THR A 127 11.28 23.26 -18.14
CA THR A 127 11.45 21.81 -18.34
C THR A 127 12.91 21.42 -18.53
N ARG A 128 13.33 20.28 -17.95
CA ARG A 128 14.35 19.37 -18.52
C ARG A 128 14.37 18.04 -17.76
N THR A 129 14.02 16.99 -18.49
CA THR A 129 14.30 15.58 -18.24
C THR A 129 15.79 15.38 -17.90
N LYS A 130 16.06 14.68 -16.78
CA LYS A 130 17.40 14.12 -16.49
C LYS A 130 17.26 12.61 -16.31
N ALA A 131 17.99 11.87 -17.13
CA ALA A 131 18.19 10.43 -17.00
C ALA A 131 18.89 10.12 -15.66
N VAL A 132 18.37 9.14 -14.93
CA VAL A 132 18.94 8.64 -13.67
C VAL A 132 19.97 7.57 -13.99
N ARG A 133 21.20 7.71 -13.46
CA ARG A 133 22.23 6.67 -13.46
C ARG A 133 21.98 5.70 -12.29
N PRO A 134 22.30 4.41 -12.42
CA PRO A 134 22.07 3.44 -11.34
C PRO A 134 23.09 3.64 -10.20
N GLY A 135 22.63 3.64 -8.95
CA GLY A 135 23.50 3.57 -7.77
C GLY A 135 23.45 4.73 -6.77
N THR A 136 22.35 5.50 -6.67
CA THR A 136 22.19 6.50 -5.58
C THR A 136 20.93 6.16 -4.78
N PRO A 137 20.99 6.01 -3.44
CA PRO A 137 19.79 5.81 -2.64
C PRO A 137 18.88 7.05 -2.76
N PRO A 138 17.55 6.90 -2.88
CA PRO A 138 16.67 8.04 -3.05
C PRO A 138 16.70 8.93 -1.80
N PRO A 139 16.70 10.26 -1.96
CA PRO A 139 16.59 11.18 -0.84
C PRO A 139 15.23 10.99 -0.15
N GLU A 140 15.24 11.09 1.18
CA GLU A 140 14.06 11.00 2.04
C GLU A 140 12.89 11.81 1.45
N ALA A 141 11.88 11.07 0.99
CA ALA A 141 10.65 11.65 0.46
C ALA A 141 9.83 12.17 1.65
N HIS A 142 10.03 13.43 2.01
CA HIS A 142 9.00 14.22 2.68
C HIS A 142 7.84 14.44 1.69
N GLY A 143 6.80 13.62 1.80
CA GLY A 143 5.58 13.75 1.01
C GLY A 143 4.45 12.93 1.60
N ASP A 144 3.43 13.61 2.12
CA ASP A 144 2.19 13.00 2.59
C ASP A 144 1.45 12.32 1.43
N LEU A 145 1.58 10.99 1.32
CA LEU A 145 0.80 10.16 0.40
C LEU A 145 -0.47 9.65 1.06
N VAL A 146 -1.57 10.41 0.93
CA VAL A 146 -2.92 9.86 1.10
C VAL A 146 -3.34 9.26 -0.24
N GLY A 147 -3.21 7.94 -0.39
CA GLY A 147 -3.67 7.22 -1.57
C GLY A 147 -3.40 5.71 -1.47
N SER A 148 -4.39 4.89 -1.78
CA SER A 148 -4.17 3.48 -2.12
C SER A 148 -3.41 3.46 -3.45
N LEU A 149 -2.19 2.93 -3.49
CA LEU A 149 -1.45 2.77 -4.74
C LEU A 149 -1.77 1.37 -5.30
N SER A 150 -2.42 1.32 -6.45
CA SER A 150 -2.61 0.08 -7.21
C SER A 150 -1.61 0.05 -8.35
N THR A 151 -0.79 -1.00 -8.42
CA THR A 151 0.19 -1.21 -9.49
C THR A 151 -0.11 -2.52 -10.21
N VAL A 152 -0.20 -2.47 -11.54
CA VAL A 152 -0.25 -3.67 -12.38
C VAL A 152 1.17 -4.20 -12.50
N ILE A 153 1.39 -5.47 -12.18
CA ILE A 153 2.71 -6.12 -12.33
C ILE A 153 2.77 -6.68 -13.76
N PRO A 154 3.68 -6.21 -14.63
CA PRO A 154 3.82 -6.75 -15.98
C PRO A 154 4.58 -8.10 -15.96
N ALA A 155 4.12 -9.05 -16.78
CA ALA A 155 4.89 -10.25 -17.12
C ALA A 155 5.99 -9.82 -18.10
N TRP A 156 7.26 -10.03 -17.76
CA TRP A 156 8.38 -9.91 -18.69
C TRP A 156 8.74 -11.26 -19.28
#